data_AF-A0A840KDZ5-F1
#
_entry.id   AF-A0A840KDZ5-F1
#
_cell.length_a   1.000
_cell.length_b   1.000
_cell.length_c   1.000
_cell.angle_alpha   90.00
_cell.angle_beta   90.00
_cell.angle_gamma   90.00
#
_symmetry.space_group_name_H-M   'P 1'
#
loop_
_entity.id
_entity.type
_entity.pdbx_description
1 polymer ?
#
loop_
_entity_poly.entity_id
_entity_poly.type
_entity_poly.pdbx_seq_one_letter_code
_entity_poly.pdbx_strand_id
1 'polypeptide(L)' 'MKENIILSKTFNFSLLIIKYCELLHEQKRFVISNQLLKSGTSIGANDKRSTKFRKQK' A
#
# COMPACT_ATOMS: atom_id res chain seq x y z
N MET A 1 -6.30 -15.55 17.45
CA MET A 1 -6.68 -14.39 16.62
C MET A 1 -6.70 -14.83 15.16
N LYS A 2 -7.79 -14.59 14.43
CA LYS A 2 -7.87 -14.93 12.99
C LYS A 2 -7.00 -13.93 12.23
N GLU A 3 -5.94 -14.39 11.56
CA GLU A 3 -5.12 -13.52 10.73
C GLU A 3 -6.00 -12.83 9.68
N ASN A 4 -5.88 -11.51 9.59
CA ASN A 4 -6.59 -10.77 8.57
C ASN A 4 -5.82 -10.93 7.25
N ILE A 5 -6.25 -11.92 6.45
CA ILE A 5 -5.69 -12.20 5.12
C ILE A 5 -5.69 -10.95 4.24
N ILE A 6 -6.69 -10.07 4.40
CA ILE A 6 -6.78 -8.81 3.64
C ILE A 6 -5.63 -7.90 4.04
N LEU A 7 -5.36 -7.72 5.34
CA LEU A 7 -4.26 -6.89 5.84
C LEU A 7 -2.90 -7.36 5.31
N SER A 8 -2.65 -8.67 5.33
CA SER A 8 -1.39 -9.24 4.80
C SER A 8 -1.25 -8.99 3.30
N LYS A 9 -2.34 -9.20 2.53
CA LYS A 9 -2.35 -8.96 1.08
C LYS A 9 -2.18 -7.47 0.75
N THR A 10 -2.87 -6.57 1.44
CA THR A 10 -2.79 -5.13 1.17
C THR A 10 -1.42 -4.57 1.56
N PHE A 11 -0.83 -5.06 2.65
CA PHE A 11 0.55 -4.70 3.03
C PHE A 11 1.57 -5.17 1.98
N ASN A 12 1.51 -6.43 1.56
CA ASN A 12 2.39 -6.97 0.53
C ASN A 12 2.20 -6.24 -0.81
N PHE A 13 0.97 -5.90 -1.17
CA PHE A 13 0.67 -5.10 -2.36
C PHE A 13 1.33 -3.72 -2.30
N SER A 14 1.23 -3.00 -1.16
CA SER A 14 1.91 -1.70 -1.01
C SER A 14 3.43 -1.81 -1.18
N LEU A 15 4.06 -2.88 -0.70
CA LEU A 15 5.50 -3.11 -0.90
C LEU A 15 5.86 -3.34 -2.38
N LEU A 16 5.01 -4.08 -3.11
CA LEU A 16 5.20 -4.29 -4.55
C LEU A 16 5.03 -3.00 -5.34
N ILE A 17 4.06 -2.15 -4.98
CA ILE A 17 3.88 -0.84 -5.63
C ILE A 17 5.10 0.06 -5.43
N ILE A 18 5.69 0.08 -4.24
CA ILE A 18 6.90 0.88 -3.98
C ILE A 18 8.03 0.45 -4.93
N LYS A 19 8.34 -0.86 -4.98
CA LYS A 19 9.36 -1.40 -5.88
C LYS A 19 9.08 -1.12 -7.36
N TYR A 20 7.81 -1.23 -7.77
CA TYR A 20 7.43 -0.93 -9.15
C TYR A 20 7.56 0.57 -9.48
N CYS A 21 7.27 1.46 -8.53
CA CYS A 21 7.46 2.90 -8.72
C CYS A 21 8.95 3.27 -8.88
N GLU A 22 9.87 2.54 -8.24
CA GLU A 22 11.32 2.72 -8.44
C GLU A 22 11.71 2.44 -9.90
N LEU A 23 11.23 1.33 -10.48
CA LEU A 23 11.46 1.02 -11.89
C LEU A 23 10.86 2.07 -12.84
N LEU A 24 9.66 2.58 -12.52
CA LEU A 24 9.04 3.66 -13.30
C LEU A 24 9.84 4.97 -13.20
N HIS A 25 10.48 5.25 -12.05
CA HIS A 25 11.37 6.40 -11.89
C HIS A 25 12.62 6.26 -12.77
N GLU A 26 13.24 5.08 -12.81
CA GLU A 26 14.38 4.80 -13.71
C GLU A 26 14.00 5.01 -15.18
N GLN A 27 12.78 4.65 -15.55
CA GLN A 27 12.21 4.87 -16.89
C GLN A 27 11.71 6.31 -17.13
N LYS A 28 11.95 7.24 -16.20
CA LYS A 28 11.49 8.65 -16.25
C LYS A 28 9.97 8.81 -16.36
N ARG A 29 9.18 7.84 -15.89
CA ARG A 29 7.70 7.86 -15.86
C ARG A 29 7.17 8.54 -14.58
N PHE A 30 7.68 9.73 -14.27
CA PHE A 30 7.47 10.41 -12.98
C PHE A 30 6.00 10.72 -12.64
N VAL A 31 5.20 11.10 -13.64
CA VAL A 31 3.79 11.47 -13.42
C VAL A 31 2.95 10.25 -13.04
N ILE A 32 3.23 9.10 -13.66
CA ILE A 32 2.51 7.85 -13.39
C ILE A 32 3.02 7.24 -12.09
N SER A 33 4.33 7.21 -11.87
CA SER A 33 4.92 6.67 -10.62
C SER A 33 4.40 7.41 -9.39
N ASN A 34 4.35 8.75 -9.42
CA ASN A 34 3.85 9.53 -8.29
C ASN A 34 2.36 9.31 -8.01
N GLN A 35 1.53 9.14 -9.05
CA GLN A 35 0.12 8.81 -8.89
C GLN A 35 -0.07 7.39 -8.32
N LEU A 36 0.72 6.44 -8.81
CA LEU A 36 0.67 5.05 -8.37
C LEU A 36 1.17 4.90 -6.92
N LEU A 37 2.25 5.60 -6.54
CA LEU A 37 2.79 5.58 -5.18
C LEU A 37 1.79 6.13 -4.17
N LYS A 38 1.13 7.25 -4.47
CA LYS A 38 0.10 7.84 -3.60
C LYS A 38 -1.10 6.90 -3.44
N SER A 39 -1.65 6.37 -4.53
CA SER A 39 -2.80 5.46 -4.46
C SER A 39 -2.48 4.13 -3.77
N GLY A 40 -1.33 3.51 -4.07
CA GLY A 40 -0.92 2.24 -3.46
C GLY A 40 -0.55 2.33 -1.97
N THR A 41 -0.06 3.48 -1.51
CA THR A 41 0.21 3.72 -0.08
C THR A 41 -1.07 4.05 0.71
N SER A 42 -2.05 4.72 0.10
CA SER A 42 -3.36 4.97 0.72
C SER A 42 -4.12 3.68 1.04
N ILE A 43 -4.03 2.65 0.18
CA ILE A 43 -4.67 1.34 0.40
C ILE A 43 -4.11 0.66 1.67
N GLY A 44 -2.79 0.56 1.78
CA GLY A 44 -2.15 -0.02 2.97
C GLY A 44 -2.38 0.78 4.25
N ALA A 45 -2.41 2.11 4.16
CA ALA A 45 -2.65 2.99 5.30
C ALA A 45 -4.11 2.92 5.82
N ASN A 46 -5.10 2.77 4.93
CA ASN A 46 -6.51 2.69 5.31
C ASN A 46 -6.83 1.38 6.05
N ASP A 47 -6.22 0.28 5.63
CA ASP A 47 -6.44 -1.04 6.22
C ASP A 47 -5.78 -1.17 7.61
N LYS A 48 -4.59 -0.57 7.77
CA LYS A 48 -3.92 -0.42 9.07
C LYS A 48 -4.74 0.41 10.06
N ARG A 49 -5.45 1.45 9.59
CA ARG A 49 -6.35 2.25 10.45
C ARG A 49 -7.60 1.46 10.84
N SER A 50 -8.19 0.72 9.92
CA SER A 50 -9.39 -0.10 10.17
C SER A 50 -9.13 -1.18 11.23
N THR A 51 -7.98 -1.83 11.18
CA THR A 51 -7.55 -2.80 12.21
C THR A 51 -7.21 -2.14 13.55
N LYS A 52 -6.65 -0.93 13.55
CA LYS A 52 -6.39 -0.16 14.78
C LYS A 52 -7.68 0.38 15.43
N PHE A 53 -8.68 0.76 14.63
CA PHE A 53 -10.00 1.20 15.09
C PHE A 53 -10.75 0.07 15.80
N ARG A 54 -10.69 -1.16 15.24
CA ARG A 54 -11.34 -2.34 15.83
C ARG A 54 -10.71 -2.82 17.15
N LYS A 55 -9.50 -2.37 17.50
CA LYS A 55 -8.84 -2.70 18.79
C LYS A 55 -9.13 -1.69 19.91
N GLN A 56 -9.78 -0.56 19.62
CA GLN A 56 -10.12 0.47 20.60
C GLN A 56 -11.59 0.44 21.05
N LYS A 57 -12.33 -0.62 20.70
CA LYS A 57 -13.72 -0.85 21.10
C LYS A 57 -13.80 -2.21 21.76
#